data_AF-A0A1I2W3Q0-F1
#
_entry.id   AF-A0A1I2W3Q0-F1
#
_cell.length_a   1.000
_cell.length_b   1.000
_cell.length_c   1.000
_cell.angle_alpha   90.00
_cell.angle_beta   90.00
_cell.angle_gamma   90.00
#
_symmetry.space_group_name_H-M   'P 1'
#
loop_
_entity.id
_entity.type
_entity.pdbx_description
1 polymer ?
#
loop_
_entity_poly.entity_id
_entity_poly.type
_entity_poly.pdbx_seq_one_letter_code
_entity_poly.pdbx_strand_id
1 'polypeptide(L)'
;MFNLDVMKAKEKPVFDKRIFWDVDFENLDYDKKYKFVIERVFERGDVPDIRNCRRYYGDDLVAEALLNAKYLSNMTLYLAAAVIDQPIEDFRCYKLRQSNPELFPY
;
A
#
# COMPACT_ATOMS: atom_id res chain seq x y z
N MET A 1 -17.90 -27.79 4.98
CA MET A 1 -16.63 -28.32 4.44
C MET A 1 -16.01 -27.20 3.65
N PHE A 2 -15.08 -26.46 4.24
CA PHE A 2 -14.38 -25.36 3.56
C PHE A 2 -13.53 -25.98 2.45
N ASN A 3 -13.84 -25.65 1.20
CA ASN A 3 -13.06 -26.10 0.06
C ASN A 3 -11.69 -25.45 0.12
N LEU A 4 -10.70 -26.30 0.37
CA LEU A 4 -9.27 -26.02 0.35
C LEU A 4 -8.76 -25.97 -1.10
N ASP A 5 -9.50 -25.30 -1.98
CA ASP A 5 -9.21 -25.29 -3.40
C ASP A 5 -8.45 -24.02 -3.80
N VAL A 6 -7.17 -24.25 -4.08
CA VAL A 6 -6.25 -23.43 -4.87
C VAL A 6 -5.60 -22.25 -4.13
N MET A 7 -4.69 -22.58 -3.20
CA MET A 7 -3.49 -21.76 -2.99
C MET A 7 -2.63 -21.86 -4.26
N LYS A 8 -3.06 -21.19 -5.34
CA LYS A 8 -2.26 -20.98 -6.55
C LYS A 8 -0.97 -20.36 -6.04
N ALA A 9 0.18 -21.01 -6.28
CA ALA A 9 1.47 -20.46 -5.87
C ALA A 9 1.51 -19.01 -6.35
N LYS A 10 1.47 -18.05 -5.41
CA LYS A 10 1.53 -16.63 -5.76
C LYS A 10 2.90 -16.45 -6.40
N GLU A 11 2.89 -16.14 -7.69
CA GLU A 11 4.12 -15.76 -8.39
C GLU A 11 4.67 -14.53 -7.68
N LYS A 12 5.90 -14.63 -7.14
CA LYS A 12 6.49 -13.54 -6.37
C LYS A 12 6.52 -12.28 -7.24
N PRO A 13 6.12 -11.13 -6.70
CA PRO A 13 6.13 -9.90 -7.46
C PRO A 13 7.60 -9.50 -7.65
N VAL A 14 7.94 -9.08 -8.86
CA VAL A 14 9.19 -8.36 -9.09
C VAL A 14 8.89 -6.88 -8.85
N PHE A 15 9.37 -6.35 -7.72
CA PHE A 15 9.37 -4.92 -7.46
C PHE A 15 10.74 -4.32 -7.77
N ASP A 16 10.78 -3.09 -8.27
CA ASP A 16 12.04 -2.39 -8.47
C ASP A 16 12.69 -2.09 -7.11
N LYS A 17 13.99 -2.43 -6.98
CA LYS A 17 14.77 -2.21 -5.75
C LYS A 17 14.76 -0.75 -5.30
N ARG A 18 14.60 0.21 -6.22
CA ARG A 18 14.52 1.66 -5.93
C ARG A 18 13.35 2.01 -5.02
N ILE A 19 12.26 1.24 -5.01
CA ILE A 19 11.11 1.46 -4.12
C ILE A 19 11.53 1.29 -2.64
N PHE A 20 12.52 0.42 -2.40
CA PHE A 20 12.95 -0.05 -1.08
C PHE A 20 14.40 0.35 -0.75
N TRP A 21 14.91 1.44 -1.35
CA TRP A 21 16.31 1.84 -1.25
C TRP A 21 16.86 2.02 0.17
N ASP A 22 15.98 2.26 1.15
CA ASP A 22 16.27 2.50 2.57
C ASP A 22 16.07 1.27 3.47
N VAL A 23 15.83 0.08 2.89
CA VAL A 23 15.73 -1.17 3.64
C VAL A 23 16.57 -2.29 3.02
N ASP A 24 16.90 -3.29 3.83
CA ASP A 24 17.54 -4.51 3.33
C ASP A 24 16.56 -5.30 2.46
N PHE A 25 16.61 -5.03 1.15
CA PHE A 25 15.71 -5.61 0.16
C PHE A 25 15.83 -7.13 0.06
N GLU A 26 17.03 -7.68 0.26
CA GLU A 26 17.29 -9.13 0.12
C GLU A 26 16.61 -9.93 1.25
N ASN A 27 16.41 -9.31 2.41
CA ASN A 27 15.76 -9.92 3.57
C ASN A 27 14.30 -9.45 3.77
N LEU A 28 13.73 -8.68 2.85
CA LEU A 28 12.37 -8.16 2.97
C LEU A 28 11.33 -9.26 2.70
N ASP A 29 10.66 -9.70 3.76
CA ASP A 29 9.54 -10.65 3.67
C ASP A 29 8.25 -9.94 3.22
N TYR A 30 7.92 -10.08 1.92
CA TYR A 30 6.80 -9.39 1.30
C TYR A 30 5.44 -9.75 1.90
N ASP A 31 5.27 -10.97 2.40
CA ASP A 31 3.99 -11.41 2.95
C ASP A 31 3.83 -10.93 4.39
N LYS A 32 4.86 -11.11 5.23
CA LYS A 32 4.81 -10.64 6.63
C LYS A 32 4.81 -9.13 6.77
N LYS A 33 5.34 -8.42 5.77
CA LYS A 33 5.44 -6.95 5.75
C LYS A 33 4.52 -6.29 4.72
N TYR A 34 3.43 -6.97 4.31
CA TYR A 34 2.55 -6.49 3.24
C TYR A 34 2.14 -5.01 3.36
N LYS A 35 1.74 -4.54 4.56
CA LYS A 35 1.36 -3.12 4.77
C LYS A 35 2.49 -2.17 4.37
N PHE A 36 3.69 -2.43 4.88
CA PHE A 36 4.87 -1.65 4.55
C PHE A 36 5.20 -1.70 3.05
N VAL A 37 5.12 -2.88 2.44
CA VAL A 37 5.41 -3.05 1.01
C VAL A 37 4.42 -2.27 0.16
N ILE A 38 3.12 -2.42 0.43
CA ILE A 38 2.05 -1.72 -0.29
C ILE A 38 2.19 -0.21 -0.14
N GLU A 39 2.36 0.29 1.08
CA GLU A 39 2.58 1.72 1.35
C GLU A 39 3.77 2.26 0.53
N ARG A 40 4.89 1.54 0.50
CA ARG A 40 6.08 1.96 -0.27
C ARG A 40 5.88 1.92 -1.78
N VAL A 41 5.18 0.92 -2.30
CA VAL A 41 4.85 0.87 -3.73
C VAL A 41 4.00 2.08 -4.12
N PHE A 42 3.00 2.46 -3.31
CA PHE A 42 2.16 3.62 -3.62
C PHE A 42 2.90 4.95 -3.47
N GLU A 43 3.83 5.06 -2.52
CA GLU A 43 4.61 6.30 -2.31
C GLU A 43 5.73 6.51 -3.34
N ARG A 44 6.28 5.45 -3.93
CA ARG A 44 7.55 5.52 -4.69
C ARG A 44 7.54 4.78 -6.02
N GLY A 45 6.57 3.90 -6.22
CA GLY A 45 6.42 3.11 -7.44
C GLY A 45 5.66 3.86 -8.53
N ASP A 46 5.73 3.31 -9.73
CA ASP A 46 4.96 3.78 -10.87
C ASP A 46 3.70 2.93 -11.12
N VAL A 47 3.00 3.21 -12.23
CA VAL A 47 1.78 2.48 -12.60
C VAL A 47 2.01 0.96 -12.75
N PRO A 48 3.06 0.49 -13.45
CA PRO A 48 3.45 -0.92 -13.44
C PRO A 48 3.64 -1.51 -12.04
N ASP A 49 4.33 -0.81 -11.13
CA ASP A 49 4.58 -1.30 -9.78
C ASP A 49 3.28 -1.46 -8.99
N ILE A 50 2.40 -0.45 -9.04
CA ILE A 50 1.08 -0.48 -8.38
C ILE A 50 0.23 -1.62 -8.94
N ARG A 51 0.25 -1.82 -10.27
CA ARG A 51 -0.49 -2.93 -10.91
C ARG A 51 0.02 -4.28 -10.43
N ASN A 52 1.34 -4.45 -10.34
CA ASN A 52 1.95 -5.69 -9.87
C ASN A 52 1.62 -5.95 -8.40
N CYS A 53 1.68 -4.91 -7.57
CA CYS A 53 1.30 -4.94 -6.16
C CYS A 53 -0.14 -5.42 -5.97
N ARG A 54 -1.10 -4.85 -6.72
CA ARG A 54 -2.50 -5.29 -6.71
C ARG A 54 -2.68 -6.73 -7.18
N ARG A 55 -1.97 -7.15 -8.24
CA ARG A 55 -2.02 -8.53 -8.72
C ARG A 55 -1.50 -9.53 -7.68
N TYR A 56 -0.48 -9.17 -6.91
CA TYR A 56 0.14 -10.05 -5.93
C TYR A 56 -0.63 -10.14 -4.60
N TYR A 57 -0.98 -8.98 -4.03
CA TYR A 57 -1.67 -8.94 -2.74
C TYR A 57 -3.18 -9.15 -2.86
N GLY A 58 -3.77 -8.75 -3.98
CA GLY A 58 -5.22 -8.66 -4.14
C GLY A 58 -5.75 -7.33 -3.60
N ASP A 59 -6.89 -6.91 -4.13
CA ASP A 59 -7.46 -5.59 -3.83
C ASP A 59 -7.86 -5.43 -2.37
N ASP A 60 -8.32 -6.50 -1.71
CA ASP A 60 -8.72 -6.46 -0.29
C ASP A 60 -7.55 -6.12 0.63
N LEU A 61 -6.38 -6.75 0.45
CA LEU A 61 -5.19 -6.48 1.26
C LEU A 61 -4.59 -5.12 0.94
N VAL A 62 -4.66 -4.69 -0.32
CA VAL A 62 -4.22 -3.34 -0.73
C VAL A 62 -5.09 -2.28 -0.08
N ALA A 63 -6.41 -2.42 -0.14
CA ALA A 63 -7.34 -1.51 0.51
C ALA A 63 -7.13 -1.50 2.03
N GLU A 64 -7.00 -2.68 2.67
CA GLU A 64 -6.74 -2.77 4.11
C GLU A 64 -5.47 -2.03 4.52
N ALA A 65 -4.38 -2.20 3.79
CA ALA A 65 -3.11 -1.52 4.07
C ALA A 65 -3.24 0.00 3.92
N LEU A 66 -3.81 0.47 2.80
CA LEU A 66 -3.92 1.89 2.49
C LEU A 66 -4.88 2.64 3.42
N LEU A 67 -6.06 2.08 3.71
CA LEU A 67 -7.03 2.67 4.64
C LEU A 67 -6.47 2.80 6.06
N ASN A 68 -5.59 1.88 6.47
CA ASN A 68 -5.00 1.86 7.81
C ASN A 68 -3.62 2.52 7.90
N ALA A 69 -3.07 3.02 6.79
CA ALA A 69 -1.79 3.69 6.76
C ALA A 69 -1.77 4.86 7.75
N LYS A 70 -0.71 4.96 8.56
CA LYS A 70 -0.56 6.05 9.53
C LYS A 70 -0.22 7.37 8.86
N TYR A 71 0.46 7.29 7.72
CA TYR A 71 0.87 8.43 6.92
C TYR A 71 0.85 8.02 5.45
N LEU A 72 0.29 8.90 4.62
CA LEU A 72 0.53 8.94 3.18
C LEU A 72 0.70 10.42 2.81
N SER A 73 1.57 10.71 1.84
CA SER A 73 1.64 12.05 1.24
C SER A 73 0.28 12.44 0.66
N ASN A 74 -0.03 13.74 0.52
CA ASN A 74 -1.33 14.16 -0.02
C ASN A 74 -1.55 13.60 -1.43
N MET A 75 -0.53 13.62 -2.29
CA MET A 75 -0.61 13.05 -3.64
C MET A 75 -0.88 11.55 -3.59
N THR A 76 -0.16 10.82 -2.73
CA THR A 76 -0.33 9.38 -2.56
C THR A 76 -1.70 9.02 -2.00
N LEU A 77 -2.23 9.82 -1.07
CA LEU A 77 -3.59 9.65 -0.53
C LEU A 77 -4.65 9.75 -1.64
N TYR A 78 -4.60 10.79 -2.48
CA TYR A 78 -5.56 10.94 -3.58
C TYR A 78 -5.43 9.82 -4.62
N LEU A 79 -4.19 9.42 -4.94
CA LEU A 79 -3.93 8.28 -5.81
C LEU A 79 -4.52 6.99 -5.22
N ALA A 80 -4.24 6.71 -3.95
CA ALA A 80 -4.74 5.54 -3.24
C ALA A 80 -6.27 5.50 -3.26
N ALA A 81 -6.93 6.60 -2.86
CA ALA A 81 -8.38 6.76 -2.87
C ALA A 81 -8.98 6.46 -4.24
N ALA A 82 -8.39 7.01 -5.32
CA ALA A 82 -8.83 6.74 -6.68
C ALA A 82 -8.61 5.29 -7.13
N VAL A 83 -7.52 4.66 -6.69
CA VAL A 83 -7.16 3.28 -7.09
C VAL A 83 -8.04 2.23 -6.40
N ILE A 84 -8.40 2.45 -5.13
CA ILE A 84 -9.23 1.51 -4.35
C ILE A 84 -10.72 1.88 -4.33
N ASP A 85 -11.10 2.97 -5.00
CA ASP A 85 -12.46 3.51 -5.04
C ASP A 85 -13.06 3.70 -3.63
N GLN A 86 -12.32 4.45 -2.78
CA GLN A 86 -12.75 4.82 -1.43
C GLN A 86 -12.57 6.32 -1.21
N PRO A 87 -13.49 6.99 -0.49
CA PRO A 87 -13.35 8.39 -0.16
C PRO A 87 -12.14 8.61 0.78
N ILE A 88 -11.47 9.77 0.66
CA ILE A 88 -10.28 10.08 1.48
C ILE A 88 -10.60 10.11 2.98
N GLU A 89 -11.87 10.40 3.30
CA GLU A 89 -12.42 10.45 4.65
C GLU A 89 -12.35 9.11 5.36
N ASP A 90 -12.23 7.99 4.64
CA ASP A 90 -12.11 6.67 5.25
C ASP A 90 -10.68 6.35 5.70
N PHE A 91 -9.68 7.04 5.15
CA PHE A 91 -8.27 6.80 5.44
C PHE A 91 -7.91 7.29 6.84
N ARG A 92 -7.23 6.43 7.60
CA ARG A 92 -6.72 6.74 8.94
C ARG A 92 -5.81 7.96 8.93
N CYS A 93 -4.88 8.06 7.98
CA CYS A 93 -3.95 9.18 7.88
C CYS A 93 -4.67 10.53 7.65
N TYR A 94 -5.77 10.53 6.88
CA TYR A 94 -6.59 11.72 6.68
C TYR A 94 -7.28 12.16 7.98
N LYS A 95 -7.95 11.23 8.68
CA LYS A 95 -8.59 11.50 9.98
C LYS A 95 -7.59 12.05 11.01
N LEU A 96 -6.38 11.46 11.07
CA LEU A 96 -5.32 11.89 11.97
C LEU A 96 -4.83 13.32 11.66
N ARG A 97 -4.70 13.68 10.38
CA ARG A 97 -4.30 15.02 9.94
C ARG A 97 -5.34 16.08 10.32
N GLN A 98 -6.64 15.76 10.21
CA GLN A 98 -7.71 16.67 10.64
C GLN A 98 -7.72 16.89 12.16
N SER A 99 -7.44 15.83 12.94
CA SER A 99 -7.38 15.94 14.40
C SER A 99 -6.12 16.66 14.94
N ASN A 100 -5.08 16.75 14.12
CA ASN A 100 -3.80 17.37 14.47
C ASN A 100 -3.37 18.36 13.37
N PRO A 101 -4.04 19.52 13.25
CA PRO A 101 -3.70 20.50 12.23
C PRO A 101 -2.26 21.00 12.44
N GLU A 102 -1.44 20.94 11.39
CA GLU A 102 -0.11 21.53 11.41
C GLU A 102 -0.23 23.05 11.62
N LEU A 103 0.63 23.60 12.47
CA LEU A 103 0.66 25.04 12.74
C LEU A 103 0.96 25.85 11.46
N PHE A 104 1.61 25.23 10.47
CA PHE A 104 2.02 25.88 9.22
C PHE A 104 1.93 24.90 8.03
N PRO A 105 0.87 24.97 7.20
CA PRO A 105 0.76 24.18 5.99
C PRO A 105 1.52 24.87 4.85
N TYR A 106 2.77 24.46 4.62
CA TYR A 106 3.56 24.88 3.46
C TYR A 106 3.74 23.72 2.48
#